data_AF-A0A415W7P2-F1
#
_entry.id   AF-A0A415W7P2-F1
#
_cell.length_a   1.000
_cell.length_b   1.000
_cell.length_c   1.000
_cell.angle_alpha   90.00
_cell.angle_beta   90.00
_cell.angle_gamma   90.00
#
_symmetry.space_group_name_H-M   'P 1'
#
loop_
_entity.id
_entity.type
_entity.pdbx_description
1 polymer ?
#
loop_
_entity_poly.entity_id
_entity_poly.type
_entity_poly.pdbx_seq_one_letter_code
_entity_poly.pdbx_strand_id
1 'polypeptide(L)'
;MERIKKLIVVILCVGMISSLNISFIYASQSNGYHPLNIKIESPDVPKTVTPKRNARSLDSYYSSSELGQVTSVKDQGNTELCWAFGITSMGETSLIKQGIASTNVDFSEKHFGYFMYNRKNDKLNNTKGDKTKVSGDWRYAGGNSLLAMLSLTGWYGLAKENIAPFNTRKWRLSDSVGQKDSAILKNGFFLGDTPQAAVVKSYIIGYGSVVMAYHAPEETWEETAYYGKNHEAYNCNSARQAANHIVAIVGWDDSYSRDNFNSGSRPSRDGAWIVKNSWGNQEGSNGYTYISYEDKSLCEFVAGQFVKASEYKYNYFYDGSANPGILKLKKGQKFANVFTAKKGSAKKKELIKAVNLVTWSANVKYSIQIYRNPKDGRPTSGTKMLKRPVTGTIREAGTHTIDLSRKAEVLRGDKFAVVVKLRSSGKIGFDENDDYHWVSFVNKTKKGQSYLYDHRKWNDLNPDHATMRLKTYTVMQPVNKIHLRYCKADSKNKNPKGIVLYYKGKHLKKNKDYKIVKKEGHKYVIVKGRGRYRGTKKIYLKTK
;
A
#
# COMPACT_ATOMS: atom_id res chain seq x y z
N MET A 1 13.20 -4.97 36.20
CA MET A 1 12.32 -6.12 36.47
C MET A 1 11.16 -5.61 37.30
N GLU A 2 10.00 -5.32 36.69
CA GLU A 2 8.71 -5.33 37.40
C GLU A 2 7.53 -5.32 36.41
N ARG A 3 6.65 -6.31 36.60
CA ARG A 3 5.22 -6.38 36.22
C ARG A 3 4.83 -6.37 34.73
N ILE A 4 5.14 -7.45 34.03
CA ILE A 4 4.28 -7.96 32.93
C ILE A 4 3.03 -8.58 33.59
N LYS A 5 1.96 -7.80 33.72
CA LYS A 5 0.64 -8.35 34.08
C LYS A 5 0.06 -9.06 32.85
N LYS A 6 0.11 -10.40 32.85
CA LYS A 6 -0.71 -11.23 31.95
C LYS A 6 -2.18 -11.02 32.34
N LEU A 7 -2.97 -10.36 31.50
CA LEU A 7 -4.42 -10.31 31.65
C LEU A 7 -5.05 -11.03 30.45
N ILE A 8 -5.68 -12.17 30.75
CA ILE A 8 -6.48 -12.97 29.83
C ILE A 8 -7.82 -12.25 29.65
N VAL A 9 -8.08 -11.68 28.47
CA VAL A 9 -9.42 -11.20 28.12
C VAL A 9 -10.12 -12.31 27.33
N VAL A 10 -10.99 -13.04 28.02
CA VAL A 10 -11.98 -13.94 27.44
C VAL A 10 -13.23 -13.11 27.12
N ILE A 11 -13.52 -12.93 25.84
CA ILE A 11 -14.88 -12.58 25.39
C ILE A 11 -15.51 -13.87 24.86
N LEU A 12 -16.23 -14.53 25.77
CA LEU A 12 -17.19 -15.58 25.47
C LEU A 12 -18.54 -14.89 25.26
N CYS A 13 -18.94 -14.69 24.00
CA CYS A 13 -20.34 -14.45 23.63
C CYS A 13 -20.59 -14.76 22.13
N VAL A 14 -21.33 -15.86 21.92
CA VAL A 14 -22.19 -16.20 20.77
C VAL A 14 -21.54 -16.80 19.49
N GLY A 15 -21.25 -18.11 19.55
CA GLY A 15 -22.00 -19.08 18.74
C GLY A 15 -21.79 -19.13 17.22
N MET A 16 -20.55 -19.31 16.72
CA MET A 16 -20.25 -20.11 15.50
C MET A 16 -18.74 -20.30 15.24
N ILE A 17 -17.87 -19.61 15.98
CA ILE A 17 -16.39 -19.65 15.85
C ILE A 17 -15.72 -20.80 16.63
N SER A 18 -16.46 -21.72 17.27
CA SER A 18 -15.91 -22.74 18.20
C SER A 18 -14.93 -23.78 17.60
N SER A 19 -14.55 -23.67 16.33
CA SER A 19 -13.53 -24.52 15.68
C SER A 19 -12.38 -23.74 15.00
N LEU A 20 -12.30 -22.43 15.19
CA LEU A 20 -11.27 -21.58 14.59
C LEU A 20 -10.17 -21.24 15.59
N ASN A 21 -8.93 -21.64 15.26
CA ASN A 21 -7.74 -21.28 16.03
C ASN A 21 -7.32 -19.82 15.70
N ILE A 22 -7.91 -18.85 16.39
CA ILE A 22 -7.47 -17.45 16.40
C ILE A 22 -6.09 -17.38 17.08
N SER A 23 -5.20 -16.53 16.57
CA SER A 23 -3.89 -16.30 17.20
C SER A 23 -3.97 -14.98 17.97
N PHE A 24 -3.57 -14.98 19.24
CA PHE A 24 -3.50 -13.77 20.04
C PHE A 24 -2.35 -12.88 19.56
N ILE A 25 -2.64 -11.59 19.39
CA ILE A 25 -1.70 -10.57 18.97
C ILE A 25 -1.62 -9.54 20.10
N TYR A 26 -0.41 -9.09 20.42
CA TYR A 26 -0.16 -8.04 21.41
C TYR A 26 0.86 -7.05 20.86
N ALA A 27 0.94 -5.84 21.42
CA ALA A 27 1.97 -4.87 21.08
C ALA A 27 2.87 -4.58 22.28
N SER A 28 4.15 -4.27 22.06
CA SER A 28 4.99 -3.65 23.09
C SER A 28 4.85 -2.14 23.06
N GLN A 29 4.80 -1.50 24.24
CA GLN A 29 4.80 -0.04 24.35
C GLN A 29 6.23 0.49 24.24
N SER A 30 6.43 1.43 23.32
CA SER A 30 7.62 2.26 23.17
C SER A 30 7.21 3.66 22.71
N ASN A 31 8.07 4.65 22.88
CA ASN A 31 7.77 6.00 22.38
C ASN A 31 7.68 5.94 20.85
N GLY A 32 6.48 6.18 20.34
CA GLY A 32 6.17 6.39 18.92
C GLY A 32 6.09 5.24 17.93
N TYR A 33 6.59 4.05 18.26
CA TYR A 33 6.38 2.85 17.45
C TYR A 33 5.93 1.67 18.33
N HIS A 34 4.97 0.89 17.84
CA HIS A 34 4.39 -0.24 18.59
C HIS A 34 4.51 -1.53 17.76
N PRO A 35 5.60 -2.30 17.89
CA PRO A 35 5.74 -3.54 17.14
C PRO A 35 4.68 -4.55 17.58
N LEU A 36 4.18 -5.33 16.63
CA LEU A 36 3.16 -6.35 16.91
C LEU A 36 3.82 -7.71 17.09
N ASN A 37 3.41 -8.47 18.10
CA ASN A 37 3.84 -9.85 18.30
C ASN A 37 3.11 -10.78 17.32
N ILE A 38 3.42 -10.64 16.04
CA ILE A 38 2.93 -11.49 14.94
C ILE A 38 4.12 -12.20 14.32
N LYS A 39 4.20 -13.51 14.54
CA LYS A 39 5.23 -14.33 13.89
C LYS A 39 4.95 -14.48 12.40
N ILE A 40 5.71 -13.75 11.59
CA ILE A 40 5.73 -13.84 10.13
C ILE A 40 6.98 -14.60 9.71
N GLU A 41 6.79 -15.68 8.94
CA GLU A 41 7.91 -16.43 8.37
C GLU A 41 8.57 -15.60 7.28
N SER A 42 9.88 -15.37 7.41
CA SER A 42 10.66 -14.71 6.38
C SER A 42 10.64 -15.53 5.08
N PRO A 43 10.52 -14.89 3.91
CA PRO A 43 10.53 -15.61 2.65
C PRO A 43 11.92 -16.15 2.32
N ASP A 44 11.97 -17.19 1.50
CA ASP A 44 13.22 -17.67 0.92
C ASP A 44 13.87 -16.60 0.03
N VAL A 45 15.19 -16.67 -0.13
CA VAL A 45 15.93 -15.83 -1.07
C VAL A 45 15.35 -16.00 -2.49
N PRO A 46 14.88 -14.93 -3.15
CA PRO A 46 14.25 -15.06 -4.47
C PRO A 46 15.23 -15.61 -5.53
N LYS A 47 14.87 -16.74 -6.16
CA LYS A 47 15.69 -17.41 -7.21
C LYS A 47 16.02 -16.53 -8.42
N THR A 48 15.29 -15.44 -8.66
CA THR A 48 15.49 -14.52 -9.80
C THR A 48 16.51 -13.42 -9.55
N VAL A 49 17.09 -13.33 -8.35
CA VAL A 49 18.16 -12.38 -8.01
C VAL A 49 19.50 -13.08 -8.13
N THR A 50 19.70 -13.84 -9.21
CA THR A 50 21.05 -14.12 -9.68
C THR A 50 21.37 -13.01 -10.66
N PRO A 51 22.28 -12.08 -10.34
CA PRO A 51 22.71 -11.09 -11.29
C PRO A 51 23.17 -11.79 -12.57
N LYS A 52 22.71 -11.33 -13.74
CA LYS A 52 23.23 -11.83 -15.03
C LYS A 52 24.73 -11.58 -15.07
N ARG A 53 25.54 -12.62 -14.85
CA ARG A 53 26.97 -12.91 -15.16
C ARG A 53 28.05 -11.82 -15.31
N ASN A 54 27.74 -10.51 -15.25
CA ASN A 54 28.68 -9.38 -15.35
C ASN A 54 28.53 -8.38 -14.18
N ALA A 55 28.04 -8.82 -13.01
CA ALA A 55 27.63 -7.95 -11.90
C ALA A 55 28.58 -7.98 -10.68
N ARG A 56 29.89 -8.16 -10.86
CA ARG A 56 30.85 -8.17 -9.73
C ARG A 56 30.88 -6.87 -8.91
N SER A 57 30.27 -5.77 -9.39
CA SER A 57 30.22 -4.47 -8.70
C SER A 57 28.87 -4.16 -8.03
N LEU A 58 27.86 -5.03 -8.15
CA LEU A 58 26.53 -4.88 -7.49
C LEU A 58 26.38 -5.77 -6.24
N ASP A 59 27.38 -6.61 -5.94
CA ASP A 59 27.28 -7.64 -4.91
C ASP A 59 27.58 -7.09 -3.50
N SER A 60 28.58 -6.21 -3.33
CA SER A 60 28.97 -5.69 -2.01
C SER A 60 28.39 -4.32 -1.66
N TYR A 61 27.99 -3.49 -2.63
CA TYR A 61 27.49 -2.14 -2.37
C TYR A 61 26.32 -1.77 -3.28
N TYR A 62 25.32 -1.10 -2.73
CA TYR A 62 24.23 -0.51 -3.49
C TYR A 62 23.59 0.64 -2.71
N SER A 63 23.36 1.78 -3.35
CA SER A 63 22.65 2.91 -2.75
C SER A 63 21.59 3.47 -3.71
N SER A 64 20.31 3.29 -3.39
CA SER A 64 19.22 3.96 -4.13
C SER A 64 19.36 5.49 -4.03
N SER A 65 20.02 6.02 -3.00
CA SER A 65 20.27 7.45 -2.86
C SER A 65 21.21 7.97 -3.94
N GLU A 66 22.39 7.36 -4.08
CA GLU A 66 23.39 7.75 -5.08
C GLU A 66 22.91 7.54 -6.52
N LEU A 67 22.02 6.55 -6.73
CA LEU A 67 21.37 6.32 -8.01
C LEU A 67 20.25 7.33 -8.34
N GLY A 68 19.99 8.31 -7.46
CA GLY A 68 18.91 9.29 -7.64
C GLY A 68 17.52 8.66 -7.62
N GLN A 69 17.34 7.59 -6.82
CA GLN A 69 16.10 6.82 -6.75
C GLN A 69 15.28 7.10 -5.48
N VAL A 70 15.73 8.03 -4.64
CA VAL A 70 15.06 8.45 -3.41
C VAL A 70 14.75 9.94 -3.44
N THR A 71 13.78 10.36 -2.65
CA THR A 71 13.47 11.78 -2.37
C THR A 71 14.39 12.32 -1.27
N SER A 72 14.36 13.64 -1.04
CA SER A 72 15.09 14.26 0.07
C SER A 72 14.67 13.70 1.44
N VAL A 73 15.58 13.76 2.41
CA VAL A 73 15.25 13.49 3.83
C VAL A 73 14.26 14.55 4.32
N LYS A 74 13.27 14.11 5.09
CA LYS A 74 12.26 14.95 5.72
C LYS A 74 12.43 14.94 7.24
N ASP A 75 11.66 15.77 7.92
CA ASP A 75 11.72 15.94 9.37
C ASP A 75 10.33 15.77 9.99
N GLN A 76 10.18 14.77 10.86
CA GLN A 76 8.95 14.48 11.59
C GLN A 76 8.74 15.40 12.80
N GLY A 77 9.77 16.17 13.19
CA GLY A 77 9.80 16.99 14.39
C GLY A 77 9.44 16.18 15.63
N ASN A 78 8.74 16.80 16.58
CA ASN A 78 8.39 16.17 17.84
C ASN A 78 7.16 15.25 17.74
N THR A 79 6.87 14.67 16.56
CA THR A 79 5.73 13.75 16.38
C THR A 79 6.18 12.31 16.40
N GLU A 80 5.24 11.43 16.72
CA GLU A 80 5.41 9.98 16.74
C GLU A 80 4.89 9.35 15.43
N LEU A 81 5.34 9.93 14.31
CA LEU A 81 4.88 9.58 12.96
C LEU A 81 5.96 8.94 12.11
N CYS A 82 7.07 8.48 12.70
CA CYS A 82 8.14 7.76 12.00
C CYS A 82 7.61 6.68 11.05
N TRP A 83 6.60 5.92 11.47
CA TRP A 83 5.94 4.91 10.65
C TRP A 83 5.27 5.48 9.39
N ALA A 84 4.69 6.67 9.48
CA ALA A 84 4.13 7.36 8.33
C ALA A 84 5.24 7.86 7.40
N PHE A 85 6.34 8.39 7.93
CA PHE A 85 7.51 8.83 7.14
C PHE A 85 8.20 7.67 6.43
N GLY A 86 8.52 6.58 7.12
CA GLY A 86 9.18 5.40 6.54
C GLY A 86 8.35 4.80 5.40
N ILE A 87 7.05 4.59 5.61
CA ILE A 87 6.16 4.02 4.59
C ILE A 87 5.92 5.00 3.43
N THR A 88 5.84 6.30 3.69
CA THR A 88 5.69 7.32 2.65
C THR A 88 6.95 7.40 1.78
N SER A 89 8.14 7.42 2.39
CA SER A 89 9.43 7.35 1.70
C SER A 89 9.55 6.07 0.87
N MET A 90 9.08 4.93 1.38
CA MET A 90 9.00 3.68 0.60
C MET A 90 8.07 3.81 -0.61
N GLY A 91 6.93 4.48 -0.45
CA GLY A 91 6.00 4.76 -1.54
C GLY A 91 6.59 5.64 -2.64
N GLU A 92 7.28 6.71 -2.26
CA GLU A 92 7.99 7.61 -3.17
C GLU A 92 9.09 6.86 -3.94
N THR A 93 9.96 6.17 -3.19
CA THR A 93 11.08 5.39 -3.73
C THR A 93 10.60 4.29 -4.69
N SER A 94 9.53 3.58 -4.35
CA SER A 94 8.90 2.57 -5.22
C SER A 94 8.45 3.15 -6.56
N LEU A 95 7.86 4.35 -6.57
CA LEU A 95 7.41 4.99 -7.81
C LEU A 95 8.57 5.53 -8.65
N ILE A 96 9.62 6.06 -8.01
CA ILE A 96 10.83 6.52 -8.70
C ILE A 96 11.55 5.34 -9.35
N LYS A 97 11.75 4.25 -8.59
CA LYS A 97 12.37 3.00 -9.08
C LYS A 97 11.67 2.43 -10.31
N GLN A 98 10.34 2.54 -10.38
CA GLN A 98 9.53 2.10 -11.51
C GLN A 98 9.50 3.10 -12.68
N GLY A 99 10.15 4.26 -12.58
CA GLY A 99 10.08 5.34 -13.58
C GLY A 99 8.69 6.00 -13.69
N ILE A 100 7.85 5.83 -12.67
CA ILE A 100 6.47 6.34 -12.62
C ILE A 100 6.44 7.80 -12.15
N ALA A 101 7.40 8.17 -11.31
CA ALA A 101 7.62 9.50 -10.74
C ALA A 101 9.11 9.89 -10.80
N SER A 102 9.39 11.18 -10.67
CA SER A 102 10.74 11.75 -10.48
C SER A 102 11.00 12.01 -8.99
N THR A 103 12.24 12.33 -8.63
CA THR A 103 12.70 12.60 -7.24
C THR A 103 12.05 13.79 -6.55
N ASN A 104 11.23 14.57 -7.26
CA ASN A 104 10.42 15.66 -6.70
C ASN A 104 9.00 15.23 -6.30
N VAL A 105 8.69 13.93 -6.36
CA VAL A 105 7.46 13.41 -5.75
C VAL A 105 7.52 13.64 -4.25
N ASP A 106 6.42 14.12 -3.69
CA ASP A 106 6.33 14.46 -2.28
C ASP A 106 4.92 14.16 -1.78
N PHE A 107 4.80 13.13 -0.97
CA PHE A 107 3.56 12.70 -0.35
C PHE A 107 3.47 13.19 1.10
N SER A 108 2.25 13.34 1.58
CA SER A 108 1.98 13.91 2.90
C SER A 108 1.93 12.84 3.99
N GLU A 109 2.93 12.82 4.85
CA GLU A 109 2.93 11.99 6.06
C GLU A 109 1.80 12.38 7.02
N LYS A 110 1.44 13.67 7.06
CA LYS A 110 0.29 14.16 7.83
C LYS A 110 -1.02 13.59 7.31
N HIS A 111 -1.21 13.53 5.99
CA HIS A 111 -2.40 12.91 5.40
C HIS A 111 -2.52 11.46 5.84
N PHE A 112 -1.41 10.72 5.74
CA PHE A 112 -1.39 9.31 6.12
C PHE A 112 -1.66 9.09 7.61
N GLY A 113 -0.89 9.75 8.47
CA GLY A 113 -1.05 9.67 9.92
C GLY A 113 -2.46 10.07 10.37
N TYR A 114 -2.97 11.19 9.86
CA TYR A 114 -4.29 11.68 10.23
C TYR A 114 -5.38 10.71 9.81
N PHE A 115 -5.40 10.26 8.55
CA PHE A 115 -6.50 9.43 8.05
C PHE A 115 -6.43 7.98 8.48
N MET A 116 -5.28 7.44 8.91
CA MET A 116 -5.28 6.13 9.57
C MET A 116 -6.16 6.14 10.83
N TYR A 117 -6.06 7.18 11.65
CA TYR A 117 -6.78 7.28 12.94
C TYR A 117 -8.08 8.10 12.89
N ASN A 118 -8.26 8.92 11.85
CA ASN A 118 -9.42 9.79 11.68
C ASN A 118 -10.16 9.51 10.36
N ARG A 119 -9.99 8.31 9.78
CA ARG A 119 -10.70 7.95 8.55
C ARG A 119 -12.19 8.18 8.70
N LYS A 120 -12.78 8.50 7.56
CA LYS A 120 -14.23 8.51 7.38
C LYS A 120 -14.65 7.38 6.46
N ASN A 121 -15.90 7.45 6.09
CA ASN A 121 -16.50 6.55 5.14
C ASN A 121 -15.85 6.67 3.75
N ASP A 122 -15.75 5.55 3.05
CA ASP A 122 -15.15 5.49 1.72
C ASP A 122 -16.09 6.07 0.64
N LYS A 123 -15.54 6.38 -0.54
CA LYS A 123 -16.27 6.91 -1.71
C LYS A 123 -17.47 6.07 -2.18
N LEU A 124 -17.54 4.79 -1.83
CA LEU A 124 -18.65 3.90 -2.16
C LEU A 124 -19.62 3.64 -1.00
N ASN A 125 -19.36 4.23 0.18
CA ASN A 125 -20.20 4.12 1.37
C ASN A 125 -20.38 2.67 1.84
N ASN A 126 -19.29 1.89 1.84
CA ASN A 126 -19.25 0.51 2.28
C ASN A 126 -18.75 0.37 3.73
N THR A 127 -17.89 1.27 4.20
CA THR A 127 -17.23 1.19 5.53
C THR A 127 -17.74 2.27 6.49
N LYS A 128 -19.05 2.55 6.47
CA LYS A 128 -19.63 3.60 7.32
C LYS A 128 -19.56 3.17 8.78
N GLY A 129 -18.73 3.89 9.55
CA GLY A 129 -18.57 3.67 10.98
C GLY A 129 -17.34 2.85 11.36
N ASP A 130 -16.60 2.35 10.38
CA ASP A 130 -15.32 1.68 10.59
C ASP A 130 -14.27 2.67 11.08
N LYS A 131 -13.45 2.25 12.04
CA LYS A 131 -12.45 3.12 12.69
C LYS A 131 -11.25 2.31 13.15
N THR A 132 -10.08 2.93 13.04
CA THR A 132 -8.92 2.64 13.89
C THR A 132 -8.81 3.82 14.84
N LYS A 133 -8.74 3.58 16.14
CA LYS A 133 -8.68 4.63 17.15
C LYS A 133 -7.48 4.40 18.03
N VAL A 134 -6.83 5.47 18.44
CA VAL A 134 -5.77 5.43 19.45
C VAL A 134 -6.23 6.15 20.71
N SER A 135 -5.64 5.77 21.85
CA SER A 135 -5.77 6.55 23.08
C SER A 135 -5.00 7.86 22.94
N GLY A 136 -5.66 9.00 23.15
CA GLY A 136 -5.01 10.31 23.12
C GLY A 136 -4.83 10.90 21.73
N ASP A 137 -3.80 11.73 21.57
CA ASP A 137 -3.54 12.45 20.34
C ASP A 137 -2.82 11.57 19.32
N TRP A 138 -3.42 11.43 18.13
CA TRP A 138 -2.89 10.61 17.04
C TRP A 138 -1.46 10.99 16.60
N ARG A 139 -1.03 12.23 16.86
CA ARG A 139 0.33 12.70 16.54
C ARG A 139 1.39 12.09 17.43
N TYR A 140 1.01 11.64 18.63
CA TYR A 140 1.91 11.15 19.68
C TYR A 140 1.58 9.71 20.11
N ALA A 141 0.51 9.12 19.56
CA ALA A 141 0.11 7.76 19.89
C ALA A 141 1.02 6.69 19.26
N GLY A 142 1.86 7.07 18.30
CA GLY A 142 2.69 6.14 17.55
C GLY A 142 1.94 5.35 16.49
N GLY A 143 2.57 4.30 15.99
CA GLY A 143 1.97 3.41 14.99
C GLY A 143 2.85 2.20 14.69
N ASN A 144 2.52 1.49 13.61
CA ASN A 144 3.17 0.24 13.24
C ASN A 144 3.14 0.04 11.71
N SER A 145 4.20 -0.56 11.14
CA SER A 145 4.31 -0.78 9.69
C SER A 145 3.22 -1.69 9.12
N LEU A 146 2.83 -2.75 9.83
CA LEU A 146 1.80 -3.70 9.38
C LEU A 146 0.43 -3.03 9.37
N LEU A 147 0.05 -2.33 10.45
CA LEU A 147 -1.21 -1.56 10.50
C LEU A 147 -1.26 -0.46 9.43
N ALA A 148 -0.13 0.22 9.21
CA ALA A 148 0.02 1.23 8.16
C ALA A 148 -0.22 0.62 6.76
N MET A 149 0.39 -0.53 6.46
CA MET A 149 0.19 -1.23 5.20
C MET A 149 -1.26 -1.70 5.01
N LEU A 150 -1.91 -2.20 6.05
CA LEU A 150 -3.33 -2.57 6.02
C LEU A 150 -4.22 -1.34 5.76
N SER A 151 -3.95 -0.21 6.42
CA SER A 151 -4.68 1.04 6.22
C SER A 151 -4.61 1.53 4.76
N LEU A 152 -3.43 1.47 4.14
CA LEU A 152 -3.22 1.91 2.74
C LEU A 152 -4.04 1.11 1.72
N THR A 153 -4.44 -0.12 2.03
CA THR A 153 -5.33 -0.92 1.16
C THR A 153 -6.73 -0.30 1.00
N GLY A 154 -7.11 0.61 1.90
CA GLY A 154 -8.35 1.41 1.85
C GLY A 154 -8.25 2.67 0.99
N TRP A 155 -7.08 2.97 0.41
CA TRP A 155 -6.76 4.19 -0.33
C TRP A 155 -6.98 5.46 0.52
N TYR A 156 -6.25 5.51 1.63
CA TYR A 156 -6.06 6.67 2.49
C TYR A 156 -4.59 6.70 2.93
N GLY A 157 -3.77 7.55 2.31
CA GLY A 157 -2.46 7.90 2.87
C GLY A 157 -1.48 8.61 1.93
N LEU A 158 -1.47 8.31 0.63
CA LEU A 158 -0.49 8.89 -0.30
C LEU A 158 -1.08 10.03 -1.13
N ALA A 159 -1.71 10.99 -0.46
CA ALA A 159 -1.96 12.31 -1.04
C ALA A 159 -0.65 13.10 -1.15
N LYS A 160 -0.59 14.08 -2.06
CA LYS A 160 0.58 14.95 -2.19
C LYS A 160 0.74 15.85 -0.97
N GLU A 161 1.97 16.23 -0.65
CA GLU A 161 2.27 17.11 0.47
C GLU A 161 1.48 18.42 0.43
N ASN A 162 1.32 19.02 -0.75
CA ASN A 162 0.53 20.24 -0.91
C ASN A 162 -0.99 20.10 -0.62
N ILE A 163 -1.53 18.88 -0.48
CA ILE A 163 -2.92 18.65 -0.07
C ILE A 163 -3.07 18.72 1.46
N ALA A 164 -2.04 18.32 2.19
CA ALA A 164 -2.05 18.30 3.65
C ALA A 164 -0.65 18.60 4.22
N PRO A 165 -0.12 19.83 4.07
CA PRO A 165 1.29 20.07 4.34
C PRO A 165 1.64 19.85 5.81
N PHE A 166 2.71 19.11 6.09
CA PHE A 166 3.16 18.66 7.41
C PHE A 166 3.47 19.84 8.34
N ASN A 167 4.32 20.78 7.90
CA ASN A 167 4.88 21.87 8.72
C ASN A 167 3.98 23.11 8.90
N THR A 168 2.65 22.95 8.85
CA THR A 168 1.70 24.08 8.94
C THR A 168 1.07 24.29 10.33
N ARG A 169 1.42 23.46 11.32
CA ARG A 169 0.75 23.37 12.64
C ARG A 169 -0.77 23.13 12.61
N LYS A 170 -1.39 23.02 11.42
CA LYS A 170 -2.79 22.63 11.20
C LYS A 170 -2.87 21.11 11.09
N TRP A 171 -3.28 20.47 12.18
CA TRP A 171 -3.26 19.00 12.31
C TRP A 171 -4.60 18.32 12.02
N ARG A 172 -5.69 19.08 11.94
CA ARG A 172 -7.00 18.55 11.53
C ARG A 172 -7.17 18.69 10.02
N LEU A 173 -7.54 17.61 9.36
CA LEU A 173 -7.84 17.60 7.93
C LEU A 173 -9.34 17.46 7.68
N SER A 174 -9.81 18.08 6.60
CA SER A 174 -11.19 17.91 6.13
C SER A 174 -11.39 16.51 5.56
N ASP A 175 -12.55 15.91 5.83
CA ASP A 175 -12.98 14.64 5.21
C ASP A 175 -12.89 14.63 3.68
N SER A 176 -13.06 15.81 3.05
CA SER A 176 -13.00 15.99 1.60
C SER A 176 -11.64 15.67 0.98
N VAL A 177 -10.57 15.69 1.78
CA VAL A 177 -9.21 15.34 1.33
C VAL A 177 -8.83 13.88 1.60
N GLY A 178 -9.68 13.12 2.32
CA GLY A 178 -9.36 11.75 2.76
C GLY A 178 -8.89 10.80 1.67
N GLN A 179 -9.63 10.69 0.56
CA GLN A 179 -9.25 9.83 -0.56
C GLN A 179 -8.73 10.65 -1.77
N LYS A 180 -7.82 11.59 -1.53
CA LYS A 180 -7.15 12.40 -2.57
C LYS A 180 -5.77 11.85 -2.95
N ASP A 181 -5.56 10.57 -2.70
CA ASP A 181 -4.33 9.84 -3.00
C ASP A 181 -3.91 10.01 -4.46
N SER A 182 -2.63 10.28 -4.65
CA SER A 182 -1.96 10.31 -5.95
C SER A 182 -1.29 8.97 -6.29
N ALA A 183 -0.96 8.18 -5.27
CA ALA A 183 -0.47 6.82 -5.38
C ALA A 183 -1.25 5.88 -4.44
N ILE A 184 -1.18 4.58 -4.70
CA ILE A 184 -1.82 3.54 -3.88
C ILE A 184 -0.89 2.35 -3.76
N LEU A 185 -1.00 1.66 -2.62
CA LEU A 185 -0.33 0.38 -2.40
C LEU A 185 -0.93 -0.68 -3.33
N LYS A 186 -0.12 -1.27 -4.21
CA LYS A 186 -0.53 -2.41 -5.05
C LYS A 186 -0.20 -3.72 -4.35
N ASN A 187 1.03 -3.89 -3.88
CA ASN A 187 1.45 -5.08 -3.14
C ASN A 187 2.29 -4.65 -1.94
N GLY A 188 2.04 -5.24 -0.78
CA GLY A 188 2.87 -5.13 0.42
C GLY A 188 3.43 -6.49 0.77
N PHE A 189 4.69 -6.52 1.18
CA PHE A 189 5.42 -7.75 1.48
C PHE A 189 5.94 -7.68 2.92
N PHE A 190 5.51 -8.61 3.75
CA PHE A 190 5.95 -8.73 5.13
C PHE A 190 7.07 -9.76 5.19
N LEU A 191 8.28 -9.29 5.47
CA LEU A 191 9.51 -10.09 5.38
C LEU A 191 9.90 -10.73 6.73
N GLY A 192 9.13 -10.47 7.78
CA GLY A 192 9.37 -10.94 9.14
C GLY A 192 10.37 -10.09 9.91
N ASP A 193 10.74 -10.55 11.10
CA ASP A 193 11.61 -9.78 12.00
C ASP A 193 13.09 -9.94 11.67
N THR A 194 13.50 -11.14 11.22
CA THR A 194 14.90 -11.47 10.98
C THR A 194 15.12 -12.10 9.60
N PRO A 195 14.72 -11.44 8.49
CA PRO A 195 15.00 -11.93 7.16
C PRO A 195 16.50 -12.01 6.89
N GLN A 196 16.91 -12.97 6.06
CA GLN A 196 18.29 -13.01 5.56
C GLN A 196 18.60 -11.71 4.80
N ALA A 197 19.81 -11.16 4.96
CA ALA A 197 20.21 -9.93 4.28
C ALA A 197 19.99 -10.00 2.75
N ALA A 198 20.26 -11.15 2.12
CA ALA A 198 20.01 -11.35 0.69
C ALA A 198 18.53 -11.15 0.28
N VAL A 199 17.57 -11.50 1.16
CA VAL A 199 16.15 -11.22 0.96
C VAL A 199 15.93 -9.71 0.96
N VAL A 200 16.39 -9.00 1.99
CA VAL A 200 16.22 -7.55 2.10
C VAL A 200 16.83 -6.83 0.89
N LYS A 201 18.08 -7.18 0.53
CA LYS A 201 18.78 -6.65 -0.66
C LYS A 201 17.96 -6.86 -1.94
N SER A 202 17.36 -8.04 -2.13
CA SER A 202 16.52 -8.30 -3.31
C SER A 202 15.30 -7.38 -3.40
N TYR A 203 14.68 -7.05 -2.27
CA TYR A 203 13.54 -6.15 -2.22
C TYR A 203 13.94 -4.68 -2.40
N ILE A 204 15.13 -4.28 -1.92
CA ILE A 204 15.72 -2.98 -2.24
C ILE A 204 15.99 -2.87 -3.74
N ILE A 205 16.60 -3.88 -4.37
CA ILE A 205 16.83 -3.89 -5.83
C ILE A 205 15.51 -3.83 -6.60
N GLY A 206 14.50 -4.61 -6.18
CA GLY A 206 13.24 -4.74 -6.90
C GLY A 206 12.29 -3.56 -6.74
N TYR A 207 12.24 -2.97 -5.54
CA TYR A 207 11.24 -1.96 -5.16
C TYR A 207 11.85 -0.65 -4.65
N GLY A 208 13.18 -0.55 -4.59
CA GLY A 208 13.95 0.65 -4.27
C GLY A 208 14.27 0.82 -2.80
N SER A 209 13.42 0.35 -1.89
CA SER A 209 13.66 0.39 -0.44
C SER A 209 12.90 -0.70 0.32
N VAL A 210 13.35 -0.98 1.54
CA VAL A 210 12.66 -1.78 2.55
C VAL A 210 12.55 -0.93 3.81
N VAL A 211 11.41 -0.97 4.49
CA VAL A 211 11.25 -0.32 5.79
C VAL A 211 11.53 -1.34 6.88
N MET A 212 12.18 -0.89 7.95
CA MET A 212 12.61 -1.70 9.09
C MET A 212 12.38 -0.91 10.37
N ALA A 213 11.95 -1.60 11.43
CA ALA A 213 11.92 -1.05 12.77
C ALA A 213 13.22 -1.39 13.53
N TYR A 214 13.65 -0.49 14.38
CA TYR A 214 14.80 -0.66 15.26
C TYR A 214 14.62 0.15 16.55
N HIS A 215 15.47 -0.09 17.53
CA HIS A 215 15.54 0.74 18.73
C HIS A 215 16.44 1.94 18.44
N ALA A 216 15.87 3.14 18.35
CA ALA A 216 16.57 4.40 18.38
C ALA A 216 16.83 4.83 19.83
N PRO A 217 18.02 5.39 20.15
CA PRO A 217 18.31 5.93 21.47
C PRO A 217 17.29 6.98 21.93
N GLU A 218 16.82 6.85 23.17
CA GLU A 218 15.97 7.84 23.86
C GLU A 218 16.71 8.58 24.98
N GLU A 219 17.82 8.01 25.45
CA GLU A 219 18.64 8.56 26.54
C GLU A 219 20.10 8.79 26.09
N THR A 220 20.77 9.79 26.68
CA THR A 220 22.16 10.15 26.33
C THR A 220 23.16 8.98 26.51
N TRP A 221 22.90 8.08 27.46
CA TRP A 221 23.76 6.90 27.62
C TRP A 221 23.59 5.90 26.46
N GLU A 222 22.38 5.77 25.89
CA GLU A 222 22.11 4.92 24.72
C GLU A 222 22.79 5.51 23.48
N GLU A 223 22.73 6.83 23.32
CA GLU A 223 23.46 7.52 22.26
C GLU A 223 24.96 7.22 22.37
N THR A 224 25.52 7.37 23.57
CA THR A 224 26.94 7.09 23.84
C THR A 224 27.30 5.62 23.67
N ALA A 225 26.36 4.70 23.93
CA ALA A 225 26.58 3.26 23.84
C ALA A 225 26.47 2.72 22.40
N TYR A 226 25.54 3.25 21.59
CA TYR A 226 25.14 2.63 20.33
C TYR A 226 25.50 3.44 19.08
N TYR A 227 25.65 4.77 19.18
CA TYR A 227 26.14 5.58 18.05
C TYR A 227 27.66 5.65 18.00
N GLY A 228 28.19 5.54 16.79
CA GLY A 228 29.52 5.99 16.43
C GLY A 228 29.59 7.52 16.31
N LYS A 229 30.71 8.01 15.79
CA LYS A 229 30.95 9.46 15.63
C LYS A 229 29.86 10.12 14.76
N ASN A 230 29.42 11.32 15.14
CA ASN A 230 28.45 12.15 14.39
C ASN A 230 27.14 11.43 14.01
N HIS A 231 26.74 10.37 14.71
CA HIS A 231 25.56 9.54 14.38
C HIS A 231 25.61 8.90 12.97
N GLU A 232 26.82 8.73 12.39
CA GLU A 232 26.99 8.14 11.06
C GLU A 232 26.82 6.61 11.07
N ALA A 233 27.13 5.95 12.18
CA ALA A 233 27.07 4.50 12.36
C ALA A 233 26.30 4.14 13.63
N TYR A 234 25.46 3.10 13.58
CA TYR A 234 24.63 2.65 14.69
C TYR A 234 24.62 1.13 14.85
N ASN A 235 24.79 0.66 16.09
CA ASN A 235 24.58 -0.74 16.43
C ASN A 235 24.09 -0.90 17.88
N CYS A 236 22.86 -1.37 18.07
CA CYS A 236 22.37 -1.88 19.35
C CYS A 236 22.74 -3.36 19.50
N ASN A 237 23.70 -3.65 20.38
CA ASN A 237 24.11 -5.04 20.67
C ASN A 237 23.27 -5.70 21.80
N SER A 238 22.21 -5.05 22.27
CA SER A 238 21.34 -5.52 23.35
C SER A 238 20.02 -6.06 22.82
N ALA A 239 19.79 -7.38 22.96
CA ALA A 239 18.50 -8.01 22.62
C ALA A 239 17.36 -7.66 23.60
N ARG A 240 17.62 -6.84 24.62
CA ARG A 240 16.60 -6.38 25.58
C ARG A 240 15.85 -5.15 25.09
N GLN A 241 16.43 -4.41 24.15
CA GLN A 241 15.83 -3.20 23.62
C GLN A 241 14.79 -3.51 22.55
N ALA A 242 13.58 -3.00 22.74
CA ALA A 242 12.49 -3.12 21.78
C ALA A 242 12.55 -1.97 20.77
N ALA A 243 12.12 -2.24 19.54
CA ALA A 243 12.06 -1.24 18.50
C ALA A 243 11.03 -0.14 18.84
N ASN A 244 11.47 1.11 18.76
CA ASN A 244 10.69 2.33 19.01
C ASN A 244 10.71 3.28 17.78
N HIS A 245 11.49 2.98 16.75
CA HIS A 245 11.63 3.81 15.56
C HIS A 245 11.65 2.98 14.28
N ILE A 246 11.39 3.61 13.15
CA ILE A 246 11.23 2.96 11.85
C ILE A 246 11.79 3.83 10.75
N VAL A 247 12.60 3.23 9.89
CA VAL A 247 13.39 3.91 8.86
C VAL A 247 13.30 3.19 7.53
N ALA A 248 13.65 3.87 6.43
CA ALA A 248 13.73 3.26 5.11
C ALA A 248 15.18 2.85 4.81
N ILE A 249 15.43 1.55 4.70
CA ILE A 249 16.65 1.00 4.12
C ILE A 249 16.64 1.28 2.61
N VAL A 250 17.59 2.08 2.15
CA VAL A 250 17.73 2.50 0.76
C VAL A 250 18.96 1.88 0.09
N GLY A 251 19.75 1.11 0.83
CA GLY A 251 20.96 0.53 0.32
C GLY A 251 21.70 -0.33 1.34
N TRP A 252 22.88 -0.77 0.95
CA TRP A 252 23.78 -1.52 1.79
C TRP A 252 25.23 -1.35 1.34
N ASP A 253 26.15 -1.60 2.28
CA ASP A 253 27.58 -1.68 2.06
C ASP A 253 28.14 -2.83 2.90
N ASP A 254 28.49 -3.94 2.25
CA ASP A 254 29.07 -5.14 2.88
C ASP A 254 30.51 -4.92 3.35
N SER A 255 31.17 -3.87 2.88
CA SER A 255 32.53 -3.48 3.26
C SER A 255 32.56 -2.32 4.25
N TYR A 256 31.41 -1.87 4.76
CA TYR A 256 31.36 -0.81 5.75
C TYR A 256 32.08 -1.26 7.02
N SER A 257 33.24 -0.66 7.29
CA SER A 257 34.14 -1.09 8.35
C SER A 257 33.45 -1.12 9.71
N ARG A 258 33.60 -2.23 10.44
CA ARG A 258 33.14 -2.36 11.82
C ARG A 258 33.77 -1.32 12.75
N ASP A 259 34.92 -0.76 12.39
CA ASP A 259 35.63 0.23 13.23
C ASP A 259 34.99 1.63 13.15
N ASN A 260 34.03 1.85 12.24
CA ASN A 260 33.20 3.06 12.23
C ASN A 260 32.15 3.07 13.35
N PHE A 261 31.81 1.91 13.93
CA PHE A 261 30.87 1.80 15.03
C PHE A 261 31.54 2.05 16.38
N ASN A 262 30.72 2.43 17.38
CA ASN A 262 31.17 2.62 18.74
C ASN A 262 31.91 1.38 19.27
N SER A 263 33.03 1.56 19.99
CA SER A 263 33.81 0.44 20.52
C SER A 263 33.02 -0.43 21.51
N GLY A 264 32.09 0.16 22.28
CA GLY A 264 31.27 -0.57 23.25
C GLY A 264 30.18 -1.44 22.61
N SER A 265 29.81 -1.14 21.36
CA SER A 265 28.79 -1.86 20.60
C SER A 265 29.27 -2.30 19.23
N ARG A 266 30.58 -2.49 19.05
CA ARG A 266 31.16 -2.83 17.75
C ARG A 266 30.64 -4.18 17.22
N PRO A 267 30.18 -4.28 15.96
CA PRO A 267 29.79 -5.55 15.36
C PRO A 267 31.00 -6.46 15.11
N SER A 268 30.75 -7.76 14.98
CA SER A 268 31.82 -8.74 14.80
C SER A 268 32.47 -8.71 13.41
N ARG A 269 31.71 -8.30 12.39
CA ARG A 269 32.16 -8.17 10.99
C ARG A 269 31.72 -6.85 10.37
N ASP A 270 32.37 -6.51 9.25
CA ASP A 270 31.99 -5.40 8.40
C ASP A 270 30.61 -5.64 7.77
N GLY A 271 29.93 -4.56 7.41
CA GLY A 271 28.67 -4.62 6.69
C GLY A 271 27.53 -3.87 7.39
N ALA A 272 26.86 -3.02 6.64
CA ALA A 272 25.79 -2.19 7.15
C ALA A 272 24.70 -1.90 6.11
N TRP A 273 23.50 -1.66 6.62
CA TRP A 273 22.39 -1.06 5.89
C TRP A 273 22.60 0.45 5.78
N ILE A 274 22.32 1.02 4.60
CA ILE A 274 22.24 2.48 4.41
C ILE A 274 20.79 2.87 4.64
N VAL A 275 20.51 3.59 5.73
CA VAL A 275 19.15 3.97 6.11
C VAL A 275 18.90 5.46 5.91
N LYS A 276 17.74 5.78 5.35
CA LYS A 276 17.20 7.14 5.25
C LYS A 276 16.27 7.37 6.44
N ASN A 277 16.61 8.35 7.27
CA ASN A 277 15.86 8.69 8.47
C ASN A 277 14.81 9.79 8.19
N SER A 278 14.08 10.20 9.24
CA SER A 278 13.03 11.21 9.22
C SER A 278 13.22 12.30 10.28
N TRP A 279 14.47 12.59 10.64
CA TRP A 279 14.84 13.62 11.63
C TRP A 279 15.56 14.83 11.00
N GLY A 280 15.34 15.05 9.70
CA GLY A 280 16.01 16.12 8.97
C GLY A 280 17.43 15.76 8.52
N ASN A 281 18.06 16.71 7.84
CA ASN A 281 19.36 16.52 7.19
C ASN A 281 20.57 16.89 8.07
N GLN A 282 20.35 17.32 9.30
CA GLN A 282 21.43 17.62 10.25
C GLN A 282 21.86 16.37 11.04
N GLU A 283 21.07 15.30 11.01
CA GLU A 283 21.38 14.04 11.67
C GLU A 283 22.24 13.13 10.79
N GLY A 284 23.23 12.47 11.39
CA GLY A 284 24.11 11.54 10.68
C GLY A 284 24.78 12.17 9.46
N SER A 285 24.85 11.40 8.37
CA SER A 285 25.38 11.85 7.09
C SER A 285 24.28 12.41 6.20
N ASN A 286 23.89 13.68 6.43
CA ASN A 286 22.81 14.37 5.70
C ASN A 286 21.42 13.71 5.83
N GLY A 287 21.12 13.19 7.02
CA GLY A 287 19.88 12.47 7.32
C GLY A 287 19.91 10.96 7.01
N TYR A 288 21.11 10.44 6.74
CA TYR A 288 21.38 9.01 6.54
C TYR A 288 22.29 8.47 7.64
N THR A 289 22.11 7.20 7.98
CA THR A 289 22.93 6.48 8.96
C THR A 289 23.23 5.09 8.43
N TYR A 290 24.38 4.54 8.79
CA TYR A 290 24.71 3.13 8.61
C TYR A 290 24.25 2.34 9.82
N ILE A 291 23.36 1.37 9.64
CA ILE A 291 22.96 0.46 10.72
C ILE A 291 23.59 -0.91 10.46
N SER A 292 24.32 -1.43 11.44
CA SER A 292 24.97 -2.74 11.36
C SER A 292 23.97 -3.84 11.00
N TYR A 293 24.39 -4.81 10.19
CA TYR A 293 23.60 -6.04 9.97
C TYR A 293 23.40 -6.87 11.24
N GLU A 294 24.22 -6.64 12.27
CA GLU A 294 24.22 -7.40 13.53
C GLU A 294 23.43 -6.76 14.66
N ASP A 295 22.79 -5.61 14.39
CA ASP A 295 21.94 -4.92 15.36
C ASP A 295 20.83 -5.87 15.86
N LYS A 296 20.70 -5.95 17.19
CA LYS A 296 19.84 -6.91 17.89
C LYS A 296 18.41 -6.43 18.06
N SER A 297 18.14 -5.16 17.75
CA SER A 297 16.83 -4.54 17.88
C SER A 297 16.02 -4.56 16.57
N LEU A 298 16.66 -4.89 15.45
CA LEU A 298 16.03 -4.92 14.13
C LEU A 298 14.84 -5.88 14.09
N CYS A 299 13.70 -5.40 13.61
CA CYS A 299 12.50 -6.20 13.40
C CYS A 299 11.55 -5.62 12.33
N GLU A 300 10.44 -6.31 12.09
CA GLU A 300 9.33 -5.87 11.23
C GLU A 300 9.73 -5.30 9.86
N PHE A 301 10.47 -6.09 9.08
CA PHE A 301 10.86 -5.69 7.73
C PHE A 301 9.68 -5.75 6.76
N VAL A 302 9.42 -4.64 6.07
CA VAL A 302 8.30 -4.49 5.14
C VAL A 302 8.76 -3.84 3.84
N ALA A 303 8.33 -4.39 2.70
CA ALA A 303 8.52 -3.79 1.38
C ALA A 303 7.19 -3.49 0.71
N GLY A 304 7.20 -2.62 -0.31
CA GLY A 304 5.99 -2.15 -0.97
C GLY A 304 6.16 -1.85 -2.45
N GLN A 305 5.20 -2.31 -3.25
CA GLN A 305 4.99 -1.87 -4.62
C GLN A 305 3.84 -0.87 -4.68
N PHE A 306 4.14 0.35 -5.10
CA PHE A 306 3.14 1.41 -5.28
C PHE A 306 2.88 1.71 -6.75
N VAL A 307 1.67 2.15 -7.06
CA VAL A 307 1.26 2.55 -8.41
C VAL A 307 0.49 3.87 -8.35
N LYS A 308 0.33 4.53 -9.50
CA LYS A 308 -0.54 5.71 -9.63
C LYS A 308 -1.96 5.36 -9.18
N ALA A 309 -2.59 6.25 -8.40
CA ALA A 309 -3.97 6.07 -7.96
C ALA A 309 -4.97 5.93 -9.13
N SER A 310 -4.60 6.41 -10.33
CA SER A 310 -5.39 6.26 -11.56
C SER A 310 -5.39 4.85 -12.16
N GLU A 311 -4.57 3.93 -11.64
CA GLU A 311 -4.48 2.53 -12.11
C GLU A 311 -5.81 1.77 -11.93
N TYR A 312 -6.55 2.16 -10.88
CA TYR A 312 -7.90 1.70 -10.59
C TYR A 312 -8.83 2.91 -10.42
N LYS A 313 -10.14 2.68 -10.45
CA LYS A 313 -11.14 3.74 -10.30
C LYS A 313 -11.92 3.66 -9.00
N TYR A 314 -12.32 2.45 -8.59
CA TYR A 314 -13.08 2.24 -7.37
C TYR A 314 -12.54 1.02 -6.61
N ASN A 315 -12.68 1.08 -5.28
CA ASN A 315 -12.28 0.05 -4.33
C ASN A 315 -13.53 -0.38 -3.56
N TYR A 316 -13.95 -1.63 -3.72
CA TYR A 316 -15.04 -2.24 -2.96
C TYR A 316 -14.44 -3.09 -1.84
N PHE A 317 -14.76 -2.74 -0.60
CA PHE A 317 -14.23 -3.39 0.59
C PHE A 317 -15.13 -3.15 1.80
N TYR A 318 -15.03 -4.01 2.80
CA TYR A 318 -15.76 -3.91 4.07
C TYR A 318 -14.84 -3.88 5.30
N ASP A 319 -13.53 -4.08 5.09
CA ASP A 319 -12.48 -4.01 6.10
C ASP A 319 -11.88 -2.59 6.15
N GLY A 320 -12.60 -1.67 6.80
CA GLY A 320 -12.21 -0.27 6.90
C GLY A 320 -11.19 0.04 8.01
N SER A 321 -11.03 -0.82 9.00
CA SER A 321 -10.05 -0.61 10.07
C SER A 321 -8.67 -1.15 9.66
N ALA A 322 -7.65 -0.88 10.49
CA ALA A 322 -6.31 -1.43 10.33
C ALA A 322 -6.08 -2.73 11.13
N ASN A 323 -7.12 -3.32 11.75
CA ASN A 323 -7.03 -4.53 12.58
C ASN A 323 -6.19 -5.66 11.93
N PRO A 324 -5.20 -6.23 12.63
CA PRO A 324 -4.32 -7.24 12.05
C PRO A 324 -4.85 -8.68 12.17
N GLY A 325 -6.17 -8.90 12.24
CA GLY A 325 -6.80 -10.19 12.50
C GLY A 325 -6.30 -11.32 11.60
N ILE A 326 -6.06 -12.49 12.20
CA ILE A 326 -5.48 -13.68 11.55
C ILE A 326 -6.41 -14.89 11.68
N LEU A 327 -6.88 -15.40 10.54
CA LEU A 327 -7.68 -16.60 10.46
C LEU A 327 -6.90 -17.77 9.82
N LYS A 328 -6.75 -18.89 10.54
CA LYS A 328 -6.11 -20.11 10.00
C LYS A 328 -7.11 -20.91 9.19
N LEU A 329 -6.86 -21.06 7.88
CA LEU A 329 -7.70 -21.83 6.97
C LEU A 329 -6.92 -22.98 6.34
N LYS A 330 -7.59 -24.13 6.20
CA LYS A 330 -7.08 -25.36 5.60
C LYS A 330 -7.33 -25.39 4.09
N LYS A 331 -6.54 -26.19 3.38
CA LYS A 331 -6.76 -26.51 1.96
C LYS A 331 -8.22 -26.94 1.73
N GLY A 332 -8.88 -26.33 0.76
CA GLY A 332 -10.25 -26.62 0.37
C GLY A 332 -11.31 -25.68 0.96
N GLN A 333 -11.02 -25.02 2.10
CA GLN A 333 -11.89 -23.99 2.66
C GLN A 333 -11.95 -22.75 1.74
N LYS A 334 -13.01 -21.97 1.91
CA LYS A 334 -13.31 -20.82 1.06
C LYS A 334 -13.78 -19.65 1.91
N PHE A 335 -13.62 -18.45 1.39
CA PHE A 335 -14.20 -17.25 1.96
C PHE A 335 -14.65 -16.32 0.83
N ALA A 336 -15.55 -15.40 1.13
CA ALA A 336 -16.11 -14.51 0.13
C ALA A 336 -16.60 -13.19 0.71
N ASN A 337 -16.47 -12.12 -0.08
CA ASN A 337 -17.18 -10.87 0.14
C ASN A 337 -18.20 -10.68 -1.00
N VAL A 338 -19.40 -10.22 -0.66
CA VAL A 338 -20.49 -9.95 -1.60
C VAL A 338 -20.79 -8.45 -1.60
N PHE A 339 -20.56 -7.82 -2.75
CA PHE A 339 -20.70 -6.39 -2.92
C PHE A 339 -21.91 -6.04 -3.78
N THR A 340 -22.48 -4.84 -3.60
CA THR A 340 -23.38 -4.23 -4.58
C THR A 340 -22.62 -3.22 -5.41
N ALA A 341 -22.56 -3.42 -6.73
CA ALA A 341 -21.96 -2.48 -7.66
C ALA A 341 -22.67 -1.12 -7.60
N LYS A 342 -21.93 -0.04 -7.38
CA LYS A 342 -22.47 1.32 -7.23
C LYS A 342 -22.36 2.14 -8.52
N LYS A 343 -21.55 1.68 -9.47
CA LYS A 343 -21.24 2.38 -10.73
C LYS A 343 -21.52 1.42 -11.90
N GLY A 344 -21.14 1.85 -13.10
CA GLY A 344 -21.53 1.14 -14.33
C GLY A 344 -22.93 1.50 -14.81
N SER A 345 -23.12 1.48 -16.13
CA SER A 345 -24.40 1.56 -16.81
C SER A 345 -24.30 0.83 -18.15
N ALA A 346 -25.44 0.60 -18.81
CA ALA A 346 -25.47 -0.02 -20.14
C ALA A 346 -24.55 0.68 -21.16
N LYS A 347 -24.37 2.00 -21.04
CA LYS A 347 -23.52 2.81 -21.93
C LYS A 347 -22.04 2.85 -21.53
N LYS A 348 -21.73 2.62 -20.24
CA LYS A 348 -20.38 2.69 -19.71
C LYS A 348 -20.23 1.70 -18.56
N LYS A 349 -19.73 0.53 -18.91
CA LYS A 349 -19.64 -0.62 -18.02
C LYS A 349 -18.59 -0.39 -16.94
N GLU A 350 -18.84 -0.89 -15.74
CA GLU A 350 -17.81 -1.03 -14.71
C GLU A 350 -17.21 -2.44 -14.81
N LEU A 351 -15.89 -2.51 -14.71
CA LEU A 351 -15.12 -3.72 -14.95
C LEU A 351 -14.30 -4.05 -13.71
N ILE A 352 -14.53 -5.22 -13.12
CA ILE A 352 -13.70 -5.77 -12.07
C ILE A 352 -12.34 -6.14 -12.67
N LYS A 353 -11.29 -5.47 -12.20
CA LYS A 353 -9.93 -5.57 -12.76
C LYS A 353 -9.00 -6.40 -11.87
N ALA A 354 -9.11 -6.25 -10.55
CA ALA A 354 -8.24 -6.97 -9.62
C ALA A 354 -8.97 -7.29 -8.31
N VAL A 355 -8.43 -8.26 -7.59
CA VAL A 355 -8.83 -8.64 -6.24
C VAL A 355 -7.64 -8.46 -5.31
N ASN A 356 -7.81 -7.78 -4.19
CA ASN A 356 -6.78 -7.66 -3.16
C ASN A 356 -7.10 -8.59 -1.98
N LEU A 357 -6.09 -9.32 -1.52
CA LEU A 357 -6.17 -10.31 -0.44
C LEU A 357 -5.01 -10.08 0.53
N VAL A 358 -5.27 -10.18 1.83
CA VAL A 358 -4.22 -10.19 2.88
C VAL A 358 -3.93 -11.61 3.36
N THR A 359 -2.65 -11.96 3.45
CA THR A 359 -2.15 -13.23 3.98
C THR A 359 -1.06 -13.01 5.02
N TRP A 360 -1.06 -13.80 6.08
CA TRP A 360 -0.08 -13.77 7.18
C TRP A 360 0.89 -14.97 7.14
N SER A 361 0.91 -15.69 6.03
CA SER A 361 1.81 -16.82 5.79
C SER A 361 2.25 -16.82 4.33
N ALA A 362 3.46 -17.29 4.09
CA ALA A 362 4.01 -17.53 2.77
C ALA A 362 3.31 -18.71 2.04
N ASN A 363 3.59 -18.84 0.75
CA ASN A 363 3.24 -19.99 -0.08
C ASN A 363 1.72 -20.36 -0.13
N VAL A 364 0.84 -19.37 0.00
CA VAL A 364 -0.62 -19.57 -0.04
C VAL A 364 -1.09 -19.75 -1.48
N LYS A 365 -1.50 -20.98 -1.81
CA LYS A 365 -2.08 -21.32 -3.11
C LYS A 365 -3.57 -21.05 -3.10
N TYR A 366 -4.08 -20.38 -4.13
CA TYR A 366 -5.49 -19.97 -4.19
C TYR A 366 -6.16 -20.24 -5.54
N SER A 367 -7.49 -20.15 -5.55
CA SER A 367 -8.31 -20.00 -6.75
C SER A 367 -9.42 -18.98 -6.50
N ILE A 368 -9.61 -18.02 -7.42
CA ILE A 368 -10.59 -16.94 -7.34
C ILE A 368 -11.65 -17.14 -8.42
N GLN A 369 -12.92 -17.08 -8.04
CA GLN A 369 -14.05 -17.03 -8.96
C GLN A 369 -14.97 -15.86 -8.57
N ILE A 370 -15.61 -15.25 -9.57
CA ILE A 370 -16.57 -14.15 -9.36
C ILE A 370 -17.95 -14.63 -9.79
N TYR A 371 -18.95 -14.40 -8.95
CA TYR A 371 -20.34 -14.76 -9.21
C TYR A 371 -21.20 -13.50 -9.25
N ARG A 372 -21.95 -13.30 -10.33
CA ARG A 372 -22.93 -12.20 -10.45
C ARG A 372 -24.27 -12.63 -9.88
N ASN A 373 -24.91 -11.73 -9.15
CA ASN A 373 -26.23 -11.86 -8.55
C ASN A 373 -26.41 -13.19 -7.78
N PRO A 374 -25.55 -13.49 -6.79
CA PRO A 374 -25.76 -14.63 -5.90
C PRO A 374 -27.03 -14.43 -5.05
N LYS A 375 -27.70 -15.53 -4.72
CA LYS A 375 -28.75 -15.59 -3.69
C LYS A 375 -28.15 -15.28 -2.32
N ASP A 376 -28.95 -14.69 -1.44
CA ASP A 376 -28.53 -14.33 -0.08
C ASP A 376 -28.05 -15.55 0.70
N GLY A 377 -26.97 -15.38 1.49
CA GLY A 377 -26.34 -16.49 2.22
C GLY A 377 -25.58 -17.50 1.36
N ARG A 378 -25.61 -17.37 0.02
CA ARG A 378 -25.03 -18.37 -0.90
C ARG A 378 -24.13 -17.70 -1.95
N PRO A 379 -22.92 -17.24 -1.58
CA PRO A 379 -21.99 -16.55 -2.48
C PRO A 379 -21.69 -17.25 -3.81
N THR A 380 -21.78 -18.58 -3.87
CA THR A 380 -21.49 -19.38 -5.08
C THR A 380 -22.71 -19.70 -5.96
N SER A 381 -23.89 -19.16 -5.64
CA SER A 381 -25.15 -19.48 -6.34
C SER A 381 -25.43 -18.64 -7.57
N GLY A 382 -24.68 -17.56 -7.79
CA GLY A 382 -24.85 -16.66 -8.93
C GLY A 382 -24.27 -17.21 -10.24
N THR A 383 -24.31 -16.39 -11.28
CA THR A 383 -23.70 -16.72 -12.58
C THR A 383 -22.18 -16.53 -12.51
N LYS A 384 -21.39 -17.56 -12.86
CA LYS A 384 -19.93 -17.45 -12.95
C LYS A 384 -19.54 -16.42 -14.00
N MET A 385 -18.70 -15.46 -13.61
CA MET A 385 -18.24 -14.39 -14.50
C MET A 385 -16.90 -14.71 -15.16
N LEU A 386 -16.12 -15.64 -14.60
CA LEU A 386 -14.87 -16.12 -15.18
C LEU A 386 -15.05 -17.54 -15.71
N LYS A 387 -14.64 -17.78 -16.97
CA LYS A 387 -14.71 -19.12 -17.60
C LYS A 387 -13.98 -20.18 -16.78
N ARG A 388 -12.83 -19.80 -16.20
CA ARG A 388 -12.05 -20.62 -15.27
C ARG A 388 -11.65 -19.75 -14.06
N PRO A 389 -11.58 -20.31 -12.84
CA PRO A 389 -11.04 -19.59 -11.70
C PRO A 389 -9.60 -19.12 -11.96
N VAL A 390 -9.25 -17.92 -11.50
CA VAL A 390 -7.87 -17.43 -11.51
C VAL A 390 -7.11 -18.11 -10.38
N THR A 391 -6.00 -18.78 -10.69
CA THR A 391 -5.22 -19.53 -9.70
C THR A 391 -3.80 -19.01 -9.61
N GLY A 392 -3.22 -19.05 -8.42
CA GLY A 392 -1.84 -18.64 -8.21
C GLY A 392 -1.30 -19.08 -6.86
N THR A 393 -0.07 -18.67 -6.60
CA THR A 393 0.60 -18.82 -5.31
C THR A 393 1.05 -17.44 -4.87
N ILE A 394 0.59 -17.02 -3.69
CA ILE A 394 1.18 -15.90 -2.95
C ILE A 394 2.43 -16.44 -2.26
N ARG A 395 3.60 -15.89 -2.56
CA ARG A 395 4.88 -16.42 -2.07
C ARG A 395 5.23 -15.86 -0.69
N GLU A 396 4.87 -14.62 -0.42
CA GLU A 396 5.16 -13.91 0.83
C GLU A 396 3.89 -13.60 1.62
N ALA A 397 4.03 -13.38 2.94
CA ALA A 397 2.97 -12.71 3.68
C ALA A 397 2.84 -11.25 3.25
N GLY A 398 1.68 -10.64 3.45
CA GLY A 398 1.41 -9.26 3.05
C GLY A 398 0.02 -9.02 2.47
N THR A 399 -0.08 -7.97 1.65
CA THR A 399 -1.28 -7.60 0.89
C THR A 399 -1.00 -7.73 -0.59
N HIS A 400 -1.83 -8.47 -1.31
CA HIS A 400 -1.55 -8.92 -2.67
C HIS A 400 -2.68 -8.56 -3.61
N THR A 401 -2.39 -7.74 -4.62
CA THR A 401 -3.34 -7.39 -5.67
C THR A 401 -3.17 -8.30 -6.88
N ILE A 402 -4.18 -9.14 -7.09
CA ILE A 402 -4.22 -10.15 -8.13
C ILE A 402 -5.01 -9.59 -9.32
N ASP A 403 -4.29 -9.24 -10.39
CA ASP A 403 -4.88 -8.78 -11.65
C ASP A 403 -5.66 -9.92 -12.34
N LEU A 404 -6.90 -9.63 -12.75
CA LEU A 404 -7.74 -10.59 -13.48
C LEU A 404 -7.45 -10.47 -14.98
N SER A 405 -7.00 -11.56 -15.60
CA SER A 405 -6.73 -11.62 -17.05
C SER A 405 -7.96 -11.31 -17.91
N ARG A 406 -9.15 -11.70 -17.44
CA ARG A 406 -10.45 -11.30 -18.03
C ARG A 406 -11.24 -10.49 -17.02
N LYS A 407 -11.58 -9.26 -17.41
CA LYS A 407 -12.35 -8.34 -16.57
C LYS A 407 -13.82 -8.76 -16.57
N ALA A 408 -14.38 -8.88 -15.36
CA ALA A 408 -15.79 -9.20 -15.16
C ALA A 408 -16.63 -7.91 -15.15
N GLU A 409 -17.74 -7.89 -15.89
CA GLU A 409 -18.60 -6.70 -16.02
C GLU A 409 -19.69 -6.65 -14.97
N VAL A 410 -19.84 -5.50 -14.30
CA VAL A 410 -20.95 -5.23 -13.39
C VAL A 410 -21.64 -3.91 -13.76
N LEU A 411 -22.95 -3.87 -13.54
CA LEU A 411 -23.80 -2.71 -13.66
C LEU A 411 -24.26 -2.26 -12.27
N ARG A 412 -24.62 -0.98 -12.15
CA ARG A 412 -25.14 -0.45 -10.88
C ARG A 412 -26.33 -1.29 -10.43
N GLY A 413 -26.29 -1.73 -9.18
CA GLY A 413 -27.34 -2.55 -8.56
C GLY A 413 -27.05 -4.05 -8.60
N ASP A 414 -26.17 -4.54 -9.49
CA ASP A 414 -25.75 -5.93 -9.46
C ASP A 414 -25.10 -6.26 -8.11
N LYS A 415 -25.46 -7.41 -7.54
CA LYS A 415 -24.64 -8.04 -6.51
C LYS A 415 -23.52 -8.82 -7.20
N PHE A 416 -22.34 -8.86 -6.61
CA PHE A 416 -21.29 -9.77 -7.05
C PHE A 416 -20.50 -10.32 -5.86
N ALA A 417 -20.28 -11.63 -5.85
CA ALA A 417 -19.44 -12.30 -4.88
C ALA A 417 -18.05 -12.53 -5.46
N VAL A 418 -17.02 -12.15 -4.72
CA VAL A 418 -15.65 -12.62 -4.95
C VAL A 418 -15.41 -13.79 -4.01
N VAL A 419 -15.20 -14.97 -4.57
CA VAL A 419 -15.00 -16.21 -3.83
C VAL A 419 -13.56 -16.67 -3.98
N VAL A 420 -12.86 -16.78 -2.86
CA VAL A 420 -11.50 -17.34 -2.78
C VAL A 420 -11.60 -18.75 -2.20
N LYS A 421 -11.07 -19.75 -2.91
CA LYS A 421 -10.86 -21.10 -2.41
C LYS A 421 -9.38 -21.35 -2.21
N LEU A 422 -8.98 -21.76 -1.02
CA LEU A 422 -7.60 -22.12 -0.74
C LEU A 422 -7.25 -23.49 -1.32
N ARG A 423 -6.09 -23.57 -1.95
CA ARG A 423 -5.47 -24.78 -2.53
C ARG A 423 -4.28 -25.29 -1.71
N SER A 424 -3.91 -24.56 -0.67
CA SER A 424 -3.02 -24.93 0.44
C SER A 424 -3.69 -24.52 1.75
N SER A 425 -3.11 -24.90 2.89
CA SER A 425 -3.43 -24.20 4.14
C SER A 425 -2.74 -22.82 4.16
N GLY A 426 -3.23 -21.90 4.98
CA GLY A 426 -2.65 -20.57 5.12
C GLY A 426 -3.31 -19.74 6.22
N LYS A 427 -2.63 -18.68 6.65
CA LYS A 427 -3.15 -17.66 7.55
C LYS A 427 -3.68 -16.49 6.71
N ILE A 428 -4.98 -16.20 6.82
CA ILE A 428 -5.68 -15.19 6.00
C ILE A 428 -6.09 -14.01 6.87
N GLY A 429 -5.97 -12.79 6.33
CA GLY A 429 -6.34 -11.58 7.05
C GLY A 429 -7.85 -11.36 7.13
N PHE A 430 -8.33 -10.91 8.30
CA PHE A 430 -9.69 -10.41 8.50
C PHE A 430 -9.65 -9.12 9.34
N ASP A 431 -10.79 -8.43 9.42
CA ASP A 431 -11.01 -7.21 10.20
C ASP A 431 -12.18 -7.48 11.15
N GLU A 432 -12.06 -7.05 12.40
CA GLU A 432 -13.07 -7.22 13.45
C GLU A 432 -13.03 -6.08 14.47
N ASN A 433 -13.98 -6.09 15.40
CA ASN A 433 -13.87 -5.24 16.59
C ASN A 433 -12.84 -5.85 17.55
N ASP A 434 -11.81 -5.08 17.90
CA ASP A 434 -10.75 -5.55 18.79
C ASP A 434 -10.11 -4.37 19.52
N ASP A 435 -9.48 -4.60 20.67
CA ASP A 435 -8.89 -3.56 21.51
C ASP A 435 -7.55 -4.02 22.10
N TYR A 436 -6.47 -3.34 21.71
CA TYR A 436 -5.09 -3.60 22.11
C TYR A 436 -4.61 -2.60 23.18
N HIS A 437 -5.53 -1.91 23.84
CA HIS A 437 -5.31 -0.82 24.82
C HIS A 437 -4.75 0.48 24.22
N TRP A 438 -3.68 0.41 23.43
CA TRP A 438 -3.10 1.58 22.77
C TRP A 438 -3.85 1.93 21.46
N VAL A 439 -4.41 0.93 20.80
CA VAL A 439 -5.22 1.05 19.59
C VAL A 439 -6.45 0.15 19.68
N SER A 440 -7.60 0.64 19.24
CA SER A 440 -8.83 -0.15 19.08
C SER A 440 -9.38 -0.05 17.67
N PHE A 441 -10.06 -1.11 17.27
CA PHE A 441 -10.59 -1.30 15.94
C PHE A 441 -12.10 -1.45 16.01
N VAL A 442 -12.78 -0.82 15.06
CA VAL A 442 -14.22 -0.95 14.88
C VAL A 442 -14.47 -1.35 13.43
N ASN A 443 -15.07 -2.52 13.23
CA ASN A 443 -15.60 -2.97 11.95
C ASN A 443 -17.14 -3.03 12.01
N LYS A 444 -17.81 -2.10 11.31
CA LYS A 444 -19.27 -2.03 11.24
C LYS A 444 -19.78 -2.87 10.08
N THR A 445 -20.01 -4.13 10.39
CA THR A 445 -20.51 -5.14 9.46
C THR A 445 -22.02 -5.08 9.26
N LYS A 446 -22.49 -5.70 8.17
CA LYS A 446 -23.90 -5.98 7.89
C LYS A 446 -24.06 -7.41 7.40
N LYS A 447 -25.20 -8.01 7.73
CA LYS A 447 -25.64 -9.29 7.16
C LYS A 447 -25.53 -9.24 5.63
N GLY A 448 -25.01 -10.29 5.02
CA GLY A 448 -24.88 -10.36 3.58
C GLY A 448 -23.52 -9.98 3.01
N GLN A 449 -22.59 -9.45 3.83
CA GLN A 449 -21.37 -8.83 3.31
C GLN A 449 -20.19 -9.78 3.18
N SER A 450 -19.90 -10.56 4.21
CA SER A 450 -18.68 -11.37 4.31
C SER A 450 -19.02 -12.76 4.84
N TYR A 451 -18.41 -13.77 4.24
CA TYR A 451 -18.74 -15.17 4.49
C TYR A 451 -17.51 -16.05 4.59
N LEU A 452 -17.58 -17.04 5.48
CA LEU A 452 -16.65 -18.16 5.55
C LEU A 452 -17.38 -19.44 5.14
N TYR A 453 -16.76 -20.25 4.27
CA TYR A 453 -17.25 -21.58 3.92
C TYR A 453 -16.57 -22.62 4.79
N ASP A 454 -17.35 -23.21 5.68
CA ASP A 454 -16.88 -24.21 6.61
C ASP A 454 -17.95 -25.27 6.88
N HIS A 455 -17.56 -26.51 7.20
CA HIS A 455 -18.49 -27.63 7.41
C HIS A 455 -19.56 -27.77 6.31
N ARG A 456 -19.15 -27.60 5.05
CA ARG A 456 -20.00 -27.65 3.84
C ARG A 456 -21.08 -26.56 3.72
N LYS A 457 -21.10 -25.55 4.59
CA LYS A 457 -22.04 -24.41 4.56
C LYS A 457 -21.32 -23.06 4.50
N TRP A 458 -22.02 -22.05 4.01
CA TRP A 458 -21.57 -20.65 4.09
C TRP A 458 -22.12 -20.04 5.38
N ASN A 459 -21.23 -19.48 6.21
CA ASN A 459 -21.57 -18.78 7.45
C ASN A 459 -21.30 -17.29 7.25
N ASP A 460 -22.26 -16.45 7.62
CA ASP A 460 -22.13 -14.98 7.59
C ASP A 460 -21.27 -14.55 8.79
N LEU A 461 -20.32 -13.65 8.58
CA LEU A 461 -19.41 -13.17 9.64
C LEU A 461 -19.96 -11.95 10.40
N ASN A 462 -21.12 -11.42 10.00
CA ASN A 462 -21.73 -10.30 10.69
C ASN A 462 -22.03 -10.53 12.19
N PRO A 463 -22.50 -11.71 12.65
CA PRO A 463 -22.70 -11.97 14.08
C PRO A 463 -21.43 -11.81 14.92
N ASP A 464 -20.27 -12.08 14.31
CA ASP A 464 -18.95 -11.98 14.93
C ASP A 464 -18.33 -10.58 14.77
N HIS A 465 -19.06 -9.63 14.18
CA HIS A 465 -18.55 -8.29 13.84
C HIS A 465 -17.28 -8.32 12.97
N ALA A 466 -17.16 -9.32 12.09
CA ALA A 466 -15.96 -9.56 11.30
C ALA A 466 -16.21 -9.49 9.79
N THR A 467 -15.18 -9.08 9.04
CA THR A 467 -15.14 -9.15 7.57
C THR A 467 -13.79 -9.65 7.08
N MET A 468 -13.79 -10.43 6.00
CA MET A 468 -12.53 -10.85 5.39
C MET A 468 -11.85 -9.65 4.73
N ARG A 469 -10.52 -9.56 4.86
CA ARG A 469 -9.69 -8.57 4.14
C ARG A 469 -9.55 -8.96 2.66
N LEU A 470 -10.65 -8.81 1.95
CA LEU A 470 -10.84 -9.19 0.56
C LEU A 470 -11.52 -8.03 -0.18
N LYS A 471 -10.75 -7.34 -1.02
CA LYS A 471 -11.20 -6.15 -1.74
C LYS A 471 -11.30 -6.40 -3.23
N THR A 472 -12.10 -5.57 -3.91
CA THR A 472 -12.24 -5.60 -5.36
C THR A 472 -11.92 -4.25 -5.96
N TYR A 473 -10.97 -4.22 -6.88
CA TYR A 473 -10.60 -3.02 -7.61
C TYR A 473 -11.23 -3.02 -9.00
N THR A 474 -11.95 -1.95 -9.31
CA THR A 474 -12.64 -1.82 -10.60
C THR A 474 -12.09 -0.65 -11.41
N VAL A 475 -12.29 -0.72 -12.71
CA VAL A 475 -12.09 0.39 -13.65
C VAL A 475 -13.38 0.63 -14.40
N MET A 476 -13.54 1.83 -14.96
CA MET A 476 -14.58 2.00 -15.97
C MET A 476 -14.06 1.47 -17.31
N GLN A 477 -14.95 0.83 -18.08
CA GLN A 477 -14.65 0.49 -19.46
C GLN A 477 -14.06 1.71 -20.18
N PRO A 478 -12.90 1.57 -20.84
CA PRO A 478 -12.33 2.64 -21.62
C PRO A 478 -13.39 3.11 -22.62
N VAL A 479 -13.64 4.41 -22.66
CA VAL A 479 -14.42 4.96 -23.76
C VAL A 479 -13.54 4.80 -24.99
N ASN A 480 -13.99 4.08 -26.02
CA ASN A 480 -13.28 4.03 -27.30
C ASN A 480 -13.12 5.48 -27.79
N LYS A 481 -11.90 6.01 -27.65
CA LYS A 481 -11.60 7.38 -28.05
C LYS A 481 -11.07 7.38 -29.48
N ILE A 482 -11.71 8.16 -30.32
CA ILE A 482 -11.34 8.38 -31.71
C ILE A 482 -10.07 9.23 -31.72
N HIS A 483 -9.00 8.75 -32.36
CA HIS A 483 -7.79 9.55 -32.49
C HIS A 483 -8.03 10.70 -33.48
N LEU A 484 -7.58 11.92 -33.16
CA LEU A 484 -7.78 13.09 -34.03
C LEU A 484 -7.20 12.92 -35.44
N ARG A 485 -6.25 12.01 -35.63
CA ARG A 485 -5.74 11.62 -36.96
C ARG A 485 -6.84 11.17 -37.93
N TYR A 486 -7.93 10.61 -37.41
CA TYR A 486 -9.10 10.18 -38.20
C TYR A 486 -10.14 11.29 -38.39
N CYS A 487 -9.96 12.45 -37.78
CA CYS A 487 -10.82 13.61 -37.97
C CYS A 487 -10.30 14.45 -39.14
N LYS A 488 -11.18 14.93 -40.02
CA LYS A 488 -10.84 15.90 -41.07
C LYS A 488 -10.84 17.32 -40.48
N ALA A 489 -9.98 18.20 -40.98
CA ALA A 489 -10.03 19.62 -40.65
C ALA A 489 -10.65 20.36 -41.85
N ASP A 490 -11.45 21.39 -41.59
CA ASP A 490 -11.91 22.25 -42.68
C ASP A 490 -10.71 22.98 -43.30
N SER A 491 -10.48 22.75 -44.59
CA SER A 491 -9.37 23.33 -45.34
C SER A 491 -9.68 24.73 -45.89
N LYS A 492 -10.91 25.23 -45.71
CA LYS A 492 -11.35 26.53 -46.23
C LYS A 492 -11.18 27.68 -45.23
N ASN A 493 -10.89 27.40 -43.96
CA ASN A 493 -10.93 28.43 -42.92
C ASN A 493 -9.57 29.12 -42.73
N LYS A 494 -9.43 30.34 -43.24
CA LYS A 494 -8.20 31.17 -43.20
C LYS A 494 -7.88 31.72 -41.80
N ASN A 495 -8.77 31.53 -40.81
CA ASN A 495 -8.63 32.11 -39.48
C ASN A 495 -8.19 31.05 -38.43
N PRO A 496 -7.05 31.22 -37.74
CA PRO A 496 -6.60 30.33 -36.67
C PRO A 496 -7.51 30.31 -35.42
N LYS A 497 -8.51 31.21 -35.33
CA LYS A 497 -9.58 31.13 -34.32
C LYS A 497 -10.72 30.18 -34.72
N GLY A 498 -10.88 29.88 -36.02
CA GLY A 498 -12.02 29.17 -36.61
C GLY A 498 -11.74 27.75 -37.12
N ILE A 499 -10.61 27.11 -36.79
CA ILE A 499 -10.38 25.70 -37.18
C ILE A 499 -11.54 24.83 -36.68
N VAL A 500 -12.19 24.16 -37.62
CA VAL A 500 -13.26 23.20 -37.38
C VAL A 500 -12.74 21.80 -37.71
N LEU A 501 -13.07 20.82 -36.87
CA LEU A 501 -12.79 19.42 -37.12
C LEU A 501 -14.10 18.67 -37.38
N TYR A 502 -14.01 17.62 -38.21
CA TYR A 502 -15.12 16.71 -38.52
C TYR A 502 -14.71 15.26 -38.31
N TYR A 503 -15.64 14.43 -37.84
CA TYR A 503 -15.48 12.98 -37.82
C TYR A 503 -16.74 12.34 -38.39
N LYS A 504 -16.58 11.55 -39.47
CA LYS A 504 -17.70 10.94 -40.22
C LYS A 504 -18.82 11.95 -40.53
N GLY A 505 -18.44 13.12 -41.06
CA GLY A 505 -19.37 14.21 -41.41
C GLY A 505 -19.89 15.05 -40.24
N LYS A 506 -19.68 14.67 -38.97
CA LYS A 506 -20.17 15.44 -37.81
C LYS A 506 -19.16 16.47 -37.35
N HIS A 507 -19.63 17.71 -37.13
CA HIS A 507 -18.85 18.82 -36.61
C HIS A 507 -18.42 18.58 -35.14
N LEU A 508 -17.13 18.69 -34.86
CA LEU A 508 -16.58 18.61 -33.51
C LEU A 508 -16.65 19.99 -32.84
N LYS A 509 -17.04 20.02 -31.56
CA LYS A 509 -17.15 21.25 -30.78
C LYS A 509 -15.80 21.64 -30.16
N LYS A 510 -15.28 22.82 -30.49
CA LYS A 510 -14.08 23.39 -29.85
C LYS A 510 -14.30 23.49 -28.33
N ASN A 511 -13.24 23.27 -27.55
CA ASN A 511 -13.20 23.17 -26.08
C ASN A 511 -13.96 21.97 -25.45
N LYS A 512 -14.89 21.34 -26.17
CA LYS A 512 -15.56 20.10 -25.76
C LYS A 512 -14.88 18.84 -26.31
N ASP A 513 -14.68 18.79 -27.62
CA ASP A 513 -14.17 17.64 -28.39
C ASP A 513 -12.68 17.76 -28.74
N TYR A 514 -12.15 18.98 -28.83
CA TYR A 514 -10.72 19.26 -28.98
C TYR A 514 -10.41 20.67 -28.46
N LYS A 515 -9.14 20.95 -28.17
CA LYS A 515 -8.65 22.31 -27.91
C LYS A 515 -7.39 22.59 -28.72
N ILE A 516 -7.15 23.85 -29.05
CA ILE A 516 -5.88 24.29 -29.64
C ILE A 516 -4.84 24.36 -28.52
N VAL A 517 -3.66 23.80 -28.73
CA VAL A 517 -2.57 23.75 -27.72
C VAL A 517 -1.29 24.44 -28.17
N LYS A 518 -1.07 24.60 -29.47
CA LYS A 518 0.03 25.40 -30.03
C LYS A 518 -0.45 26.08 -31.31
N LYS A 519 0.05 27.29 -31.56
CA LYS A 519 -0.10 28.01 -32.83
C LYS A 519 1.28 28.49 -33.27
N GLU A 520 1.59 28.37 -34.55
CA GLU A 520 2.82 28.93 -35.13
C GLU A 520 2.44 29.83 -36.30
N GLY A 521 2.20 31.11 -36.00
CA GLY A 521 1.80 32.14 -36.96
C GLY A 521 0.68 31.70 -37.90
N HIS A 522 0.88 31.93 -39.20
CA HIS A 522 -0.01 31.50 -40.29
C HIS A 522 0.37 30.12 -40.87
N LYS A 523 1.31 29.37 -40.27
CA LYS A 523 1.80 28.10 -40.82
C LYS A 523 0.95 26.91 -40.39
N TYR A 524 0.75 26.73 -39.08
CA TYR A 524 -0.02 25.60 -38.56
C TYR A 524 -0.56 25.82 -37.14
N VAL A 525 -1.51 24.96 -36.78
CA VAL A 525 -1.99 24.80 -35.39
C VAL A 525 -1.84 23.35 -34.93
N ILE A 526 -1.64 23.15 -33.63
CA ILE A 526 -1.73 21.83 -33.00
C ILE A 526 -2.98 21.79 -32.15
N VAL A 527 -3.86 20.85 -32.45
CA VAL A 527 -5.05 20.54 -31.67
C VAL A 527 -4.84 19.28 -30.84
N LYS A 528 -5.40 19.25 -29.62
CA LYS A 528 -5.41 18.09 -28.73
C LYS A 528 -6.85 17.64 -28.49
N GLY A 529 -7.12 16.35 -28.67
CA GLY A 529 -8.44 15.75 -28.48
C GLY A 529 -8.91 15.87 -27.02
N ARG A 530 -10.23 16.05 -26.85
CA ARG A 530 -10.94 16.09 -25.57
C ARG A 530 -12.17 15.17 -25.64
N GLY A 531 -12.69 14.79 -24.47
CA GLY A 531 -13.89 13.95 -24.38
C GLY A 531 -13.72 12.60 -25.10
N ARG A 532 -14.50 12.39 -26.16
CA ARG A 532 -14.50 11.19 -27.02
C ARG A 532 -13.31 11.15 -28.00
N TYR A 533 -12.52 12.20 -28.11
CA TYR A 533 -11.38 12.28 -29.01
C TYR A 533 -10.05 12.28 -28.24
N ARG A 534 -9.00 11.70 -28.83
CA ARG A 534 -7.65 11.60 -28.24
C ARG A 534 -6.54 11.96 -29.23
N GLY A 535 -5.34 12.13 -28.70
CA GLY A 535 -4.15 12.44 -29.49
C GLY A 535 -4.04 13.92 -29.86
N THR A 536 -2.96 14.24 -30.56
CA THR A 536 -2.76 15.55 -31.18
C THR A 536 -2.88 15.46 -32.69
N LYS A 537 -3.24 16.56 -33.34
CA LYS A 537 -3.19 16.71 -34.79
C LYS A 537 -2.59 18.07 -35.13
N LYS A 538 -1.56 18.06 -35.98
CA LYS A 538 -1.03 19.27 -36.62
C LYS A 538 -1.88 19.56 -37.86
N ILE A 539 -2.35 20.79 -38.00
CA ILE A 539 -3.18 21.23 -39.14
C ILE A 539 -2.49 22.43 -39.74
N TYR A 540 -2.06 22.30 -41.00
CA TYR A 540 -1.48 23.38 -41.78
C TYR A 540 -2.58 24.33 -42.23
N LEU A 541 -2.32 25.63 -42.09
CA LEU A 541 -3.22 26.68 -42.59
C LEU A 541 -2.78 27.02 -44.02
N LYS A 542 -3.71 27.23 -44.94
CA LYS A 542 -3.36 27.70 -46.29
C LYS A 542 -2.82 29.12 -46.18
N THR A 543 -1.54 29.31 -46.50
CA THR A 543 -0.97 30.61 -46.84
C THR A 543 -1.53 31.07 -48.18
N LYS A 544 -1.65 32.39 -48.39
CA LYS A 544 -2.09 32.97 -49.65
C LYS A 544 -1.27 32.44 -50.82
#